data_AF-W6N5P9-F1
#
_entry.id   AF-W6N5P9-F1
#
_cell.length_a   1.000
_cell.length_b   1.000
_cell.length_c   1.000
_cell.angle_alpha   90.00
_cell.angle_beta   90.00
_cell.angle_gamma   90.00
#
_symmetry.space_group_name_H-M   'P 1'
#
loop_
_entity.id
_entity.type
_entity.pdbx_description
1 polymer ?
#
loop_
_entity_poly.entity_id
_entity_poly.type
_entity_poly.pdbx_seq_one_letter_code
_entity_poly.pdbx_strand_id
1 'polypeptide(L)'
;MKHDPKNGFEKITISNRLDDVIKKSISKAKRDKKIRNIKLRLIKINVAIASLIIIFISSVNFIPVFAESLSDVPVISSIANAVQFHYDKNINSAVNQNLSQNISKIQKDKNISITVDNVITDDKDIFILYTLNGIIADKDIKNILLEKFSITDNNGKTLLSSNDFRSQILPPKLNNKNEDSLALSNTNYKCIISSLGNSIENYSQNKKTFGSIELISIRDMKIPDKINLTISGVTEAYNMSYSKEAYNNFTSKFNREPKNISGNWNFAIKLDKNLKSQKPEEYNNIPFSINNTNFTLKSVKIYPTHTEIRVQLGKNSIDKYQCSSIGRIIGGDTSKLPYLTDEKGNKYSISGNALVRMDSENCVNLSFESPYFNKINKLHLVINQLNYSNGEPYININPTKIKIK
;
A
#
# COMPACT_ATOMS: atom_id res chain seq x y z
N MET A 1 21.96 -13.72 116.99
CA MET A 1 23.02 -14.56 116.39
C MET A 1 22.47 -15.16 115.11
N LYS A 2 22.91 -14.69 113.93
CA LYS A 2 22.75 -15.38 112.63
C LYS A 2 23.67 -14.68 111.63
N HIS A 3 24.75 -15.38 111.29
CA HIS A 3 25.76 -15.01 110.31
C HIS A 3 25.20 -15.39 108.93
N ASP A 4 25.06 -14.43 108.01
CA ASP A 4 24.65 -14.68 106.62
C ASP A 4 25.90 -14.59 105.73
N PRO A 5 26.38 -15.71 105.14
CA PRO A 5 27.56 -15.72 104.29
C PRO A 5 27.16 -15.36 102.85
N LYS A 6 27.15 -14.07 102.52
CA LYS A 6 27.07 -13.64 101.13
C LYS A 6 28.44 -13.73 100.45
N ASN A 7 28.62 -14.90 99.86
CA ASN A 7 29.73 -15.30 99.01
C ASN A 7 29.93 -14.35 97.80
N GLY A 8 31.12 -13.77 97.68
CA GLY A 8 32.07 -14.08 96.60
C GLY A 8 31.78 -13.66 95.15
N PHE A 9 30.65 -13.02 94.81
CA PHE A 9 30.32 -12.69 93.40
C PHE A 9 30.44 -11.21 93.02
N GLU A 10 30.78 -10.30 93.95
CA GLU A 10 30.72 -8.84 93.70
C GLU A 10 31.86 -8.26 92.84
N LYS A 11 32.77 -9.06 92.30
CA LYS A 11 33.81 -8.58 91.38
C LYS A 11 34.00 -9.45 90.15
N ILE A 12 32.91 -9.71 89.43
CA ILE A 12 33.04 -9.95 87.99
C ILE A 12 32.92 -8.57 87.33
N THR A 13 34.07 -7.91 87.13
CA THR A 13 34.11 -6.71 86.29
C THR A 13 33.71 -7.11 84.87
N ILE A 14 32.48 -6.76 84.51
CA ILE A 14 31.98 -6.87 83.13
C ILE A 14 32.94 -6.05 82.27
N SER A 15 33.70 -6.73 81.43
CA SER A 15 34.66 -6.07 80.56
C SER A 15 33.92 -5.16 79.59
N ASN A 16 34.39 -3.94 79.40
CA ASN A 16 33.91 -2.99 78.37
C ASN A 16 33.87 -3.64 76.96
N ARG A 17 34.68 -4.68 76.73
CA ARG A 17 34.68 -5.49 75.51
C ARG A 17 33.39 -6.28 75.31
N LEU A 18 32.71 -6.69 76.40
CA LEU A 18 31.41 -7.36 76.34
C LEU A 18 30.32 -6.38 75.91
N ASP A 19 30.31 -5.16 76.44
CA ASP A 19 29.36 -4.12 76.04
C ASP A 19 29.52 -3.73 74.57
N ASP A 20 30.76 -3.60 74.09
CA ASP A 20 31.05 -3.37 72.68
C ASP A 20 30.59 -4.53 71.79
N VAL A 21 30.79 -5.77 72.22
CA VAL A 21 30.31 -6.96 71.51
C VAL A 21 28.78 -7.00 71.47
N ILE A 22 28.10 -6.69 72.57
CA ILE A 22 26.64 -6.63 72.64
C ILE A 22 26.12 -5.52 71.71
N LYS A 23 26.70 -4.31 71.79
CA LYS A 23 26.29 -3.17 70.94
C LYS A 23 26.52 -3.47 69.46
N LYS A 24 27.67 -4.04 69.09
CA LYS A 24 27.99 -4.43 67.72
C LYS A 24 27.04 -5.53 67.22
N SER A 25 26.68 -6.48 68.08
CA SER A 25 25.75 -7.57 67.76
C SER A 25 24.31 -7.07 67.55
N ILE A 26 23.82 -6.20 68.42
CA ILE A 26 22.50 -5.56 68.28
C ILE A 26 22.46 -4.67 67.02
N SER A 27 23.49 -3.88 66.78
CA SER A 27 23.60 -3.04 65.58
C SER A 27 23.72 -3.85 64.29
N LYS A 28 24.36 -5.04 64.34
CA LYS A 28 24.41 -5.98 63.21
C LYS A 28 23.03 -6.59 62.95
N ALA A 29 22.36 -7.10 63.99
CA ALA A 29 21.01 -7.66 63.88
C ALA A 29 19.98 -6.64 63.35
N LYS A 30 20.03 -5.39 63.80
CA LYS A 30 19.17 -4.30 63.28
C LYS A 30 19.47 -3.99 61.81
N ARG A 31 20.74 -3.96 61.39
CA ARG A 31 21.14 -3.78 59.99
C ARG A 31 20.68 -4.93 59.11
N ASP A 32 20.89 -6.16 59.56
CA ASP A 32 20.51 -7.37 58.81
C ASP A 32 18.98 -7.47 58.66
N LYS A 33 18.21 -7.10 59.70
CA LYS A 33 16.74 -7.00 59.61
C LYS A 33 16.28 -5.92 58.62
N LYS A 34 16.94 -4.76 58.61
CA LYS A 34 16.63 -3.66 57.65
C LYS A 34 16.97 -4.07 56.21
N ILE A 35 18.14 -4.66 55.99
CA ILE A 35 18.57 -5.16 54.67
C ILE A 35 17.64 -6.28 54.19
N ARG A 36 17.25 -7.22 55.06
CA ARG A 36 16.27 -8.27 54.73
C ARG A 36 14.92 -7.68 54.35
N ASN A 37 14.41 -6.71 55.09
CA ASN A 37 13.14 -6.05 54.76
C ASN A 37 13.20 -5.27 53.43
N ILE A 38 14.32 -4.60 53.14
CA ILE A 38 14.53 -3.91 51.85
C ILE A 38 14.62 -4.93 50.71
N LYS A 39 15.40 -6.00 50.86
CA LYS A 39 15.48 -7.09 49.86
C LYS A 39 14.12 -7.72 49.60
N LEU A 40 13.34 -8.03 50.64
CA LEU A 40 11.99 -8.57 50.51
C LEU A 40 11.03 -7.57 49.83
N ARG A 41 11.15 -6.27 50.10
CA ARG A 41 10.36 -5.22 49.43
C ARG A 41 10.73 -5.10 47.95
N LEU A 42 12.01 -5.15 47.61
CA LEU A 42 12.49 -5.15 46.22
C LEU A 42 12.06 -6.41 45.47
N ILE A 43 12.10 -7.59 46.11
CA ILE A 43 11.56 -8.83 45.52
C ILE A 43 10.05 -8.69 45.26
N LYS A 44 9.28 -8.16 46.21
CA LYS A 44 7.83 -7.92 46.01
C LYS A 44 7.54 -6.93 44.88
N ILE A 45 8.34 -5.86 44.76
CA ILE A 45 8.22 -4.88 43.67
C ILE A 45 8.57 -5.53 42.32
N ASN A 46 9.64 -6.31 42.26
CA ASN A 46 10.04 -7.02 41.04
C ASN A 46 9.00 -8.07 40.63
N VAL A 47 8.39 -8.77 41.58
CA VAL A 47 7.26 -9.68 41.30
C VAL A 47 6.07 -8.89 40.77
N ALA A 48 5.72 -7.74 41.36
CA ALA A 48 4.62 -6.91 40.85
C ALA A 48 4.88 -6.36 39.44
N ILE A 49 6.11 -5.93 39.13
CA ILE A 49 6.51 -5.48 37.80
C ILE A 49 6.48 -6.64 36.80
N ALA A 50 7.02 -7.81 37.16
CA ALA A 50 6.95 -9.00 36.33
C ALA A 50 5.50 -9.44 36.09
N SER A 51 4.64 -9.38 37.11
CA SER A 51 3.22 -9.65 36.97
C SER A 51 2.52 -8.62 36.08
N LEU A 52 2.86 -7.33 36.16
CA LEU A 52 2.33 -6.31 35.26
C LEU A 52 2.81 -6.52 33.81
N ILE A 53 4.06 -6.93 33.60
CA ILE A 53 4.61 -7.28 32.29
C ILE A 53 3.94 -8.54 31.74
N ILE A 54 3.73 -9.57 32.57
CA ILE A 54 3.03 -10.79 32.17
C ILE A 54 1.57 -10.47 31.89
N ILE A 55 0.88 -9.69 32.73
CA ILE A 55 -0.48 -9.23 32.46
C ILE A 55 -0.51 -8.39 31.20
N PHE A 56 0.47 -7.53 30.94
CA PHE A 56 0.55 -6.72 29.72
C PHE A 56 0.80 -7.59 28.48
N ILE A 57 1.75 -8.52 28.51
CA ILE A 57 2.04 -9.46 27.42
C ILE A 57 0.84 -10.38 27.19
N SER A 58 0.25 -10.91 28.26
CA SER A 58 -0.98 -11.69 28.21
C SER A 58 -2.13 -10.84 27.69
N SER A 59 -2.33 -9.59 28.11
CA SER A 59 -3.38 -8.72 27.57
C SER A 59 -3.15 -8.41 26.09
N VAL A 60 -1.92 -8.13 25.66
CA VAL A 60 -1.60 -7.93 24.25
C VAL A 60 -1.88 -9.20 23.42
N ASN A 61 -1.65 -10.39 23.99
CA ASN A 61 -1.89 -11.67 23.32
C ASN A 61 -3.32 -12.23 23.49
N PHE A 62 -4.05 -11.82 24.53
CA PHE A 62 -5.37 -12.33 24.92
C PHE A 62 -6.49 -11.30 24.80
N ILE A 63 -6.26 -10.07 24.29
CA ILE A 63 -7.38 -9.25 23.82
C ILE A 63 -7.92 -9.96 22.57
N PRO A 64 -9.05 -10.68 22.67
CA PRO A 64 -9.59 -11.44 21.55
C PRO A 64 -10.02 -10.43 20.49
N VAL A 65 -10.46 -9.23 20.85
CA VAL A 65 -10.80 -8.14 19.90
C VAL A 65 -9.60 -7.67 19.04
N PHE A 66 -8.36 -7.80 19.52
CA PHE A 66 -7.17 -7.41 18.77
C PHE A 66 -6.66 -8.58 17.93
N ALA A 67 -6.63 -9.80 18.52
CA ALA A 67 -6.33 -11.03 17.81
C ALA A 67 -7.39 -11.37 16.74
N GLU A 68 -8.66 -11.09 16.97
CA GLU A 68 -9.81 -11.21 16.06
C GLU A 68 -9.84 -10.05 15.05
N SER A 69 -9.19 -8.91 15.34
CA SER A 69 -8.92 -7.88 14.33
C SER A 69 -7.68 -8.16 13.46
N LEU A 70 -6.78 -9.03 13.94
CA LEU A 70 -5.54 -9.46 13.26
C LEU A 70 -5.68 -10.82 12.56
N SER A 71 -6.57 -11.70 13.03
CA SER A 71 -7.01 -13.00 12.45
C SER A 71 -7.71 -12.85 11.10
N ASP A 72 -7.83 -11.61 10.68
CA ASP A 72 -8.88 -11.07 9.84
C ASP A 72 -8.24 -10.08 8.85
N VAL A 73 -6.90 -9.95 8.91
CA VAL A 73 -6.06 -9.53 7.78
C VAL A 73 -6.29 -10.59 6.71
N PRO A 74 -6.90 -10.25 5.56
CA PRO A 74 -7.02 -11.20 4.48
C PRO A 74 -5.64 -11.76 4.18
N VAL A 75 -5.57 -13.05 3.86
CA VAL A 75 -4.36 -13.62 3.27
C VAL A 75 -3.95 -12.66 2.15
N ILE A 76 -2.71 -12.19 2.13
CA ILE A 76 -2.26 -11.15 1.18
C ILE A 76 -2.61 -11.55 -0.26
N SER A 77 -2.67 -12.86 -0.54
CA SER A 77 -3.21 -13.42 -1.78
C SER A 77 -4.65 -13.02 -2.09
N SER A 78 -5.56 -12.93 -1.12
CA SER A 78 -6.94 -12.45 -1.29
C SER A 78 -6.98 -10.97 -1.71
N ILE A 79 -6.17 -10.10 -1.09
CA ILE A 79 -6.08 -8.69 -1.51
C ILE A 79 -5.42 -8.62 -2.89
N ALA A 80 -4.30 -9.31 -3.11
CA ALA A 80 -3.58 -9.30 -4.37
C ALA A 80 -4.40 -9.87 -5.54
N ASN A 81 -5.15 -10.95 -5.31
CA ASN A 81 -6.11 -11.52 -6.25
C ASN A 81 -7.21 -10.49 -6.55
N ALA A 82 -7.77 -9.85 -5.52
CA ALA A 82 -8.80 -8.84 -5.70
C ALA A 82 -8.26 -7.65 -6.52
N VAL A 83 -7.03 -7.18 -6.27
CA VAL A 83 -6.43 -6.08 -7.06
C VAL A 83 -6.13 -6.51 -8.50
N GLN A 84 -5.69 -7.75 -8.70
CA GLN A 84 -5.44 -8.31 -10.03
C GLN A 84 -6.69 -8.36 -10.91
N PHE A 85 -7.88 -8.56 -10.34
CA PHE A 85 -9.12 -8.59 -11.13
C PHE A 85 -9.48 -7.24 -11.76
N HIS A 86 -9.06 -6.12 -11.15
CA HIS A 86 -9.55 -4.80 -11.53
C HIS A 86 -8.51 -3.88 -12.18
N TYR A 87 -7.21 -4.21 -12.14
CA TYR A 87 -6.19 -3.23 -12.53
C TYR A 87 -4.96 -3.79 -13.23
N ASP A 88 -4.18 -4.63 -12.56
CA ASP A 88 -2.92 -5.12 -13.11
C ASP A 88 -2.57 -6.51 -12.56
N LYS A 89 -2.36 -7.47 -13.46
CA LYS A 89 -1.95 -8.84 -13.12
C LYS A 89 -0.62 -8.93 -12.37
N ASN A 90 0.20 -7.90 -12.37
CA ASN A 90 1.52 -7.89 -11.73
C ASN A 90 1.45 -7.96 -10.21
N ILE A 91 0.39 -7.42 -9.61
CA ILE A 91 0.30 -7.27 -8.15
C ILE A 91 0.24 -8.65 -7.48
N ASN A 92 -0.50 -9.58 -8.07
CA ASN A 92 -0.55 -10.96 -7.59
C ASN A 92 0.80 -11.68 -7.79
N SER A 93 1.46 -11.48 -8.93
CA SER A 93 2.79 -12.06 -9.17
C SER A 93 3.85 -11.56 -8.17
N ALA A 94 3.87 -10.26 -7.88
CA ALA A 94 4.79 -9.68 -6.90
C ALA A 94 4.52 -10.21 -5.48
N VAL A 95 3.25 -10.32 -5.09
CA VAL A 95 2.86 -10.89 -3.79
C VAL A 95 3.25 -12.36 -3.67
N ASN A 96 2.88 -13.18 -4.66
CA ASN A 96 3.15 -14.63 -4.65
C ASN A 96 4.64 -14.97 -4.65
N GLN A 97 5.50 -14.05 -5.11
CA GLN A 97 6.94 -14.23 -5.14
C GLN A 97 7.67 -13.61 -3.94
N ASN A 98 6.94 -13.16 -2.90
CA ASN A 98 7.46 -12.48 -1.71
C ASN A 98 8.20 -11.17 -2.02
N LEU A 99 7.78 -10.46 -3.08
CA LEU A 99 8.39 -9.20 -3.54
C LEU A 99 7.53 -7.99 -3.16
N SER A 100 6.72 -8.16 -2.10
CA SER A 100 6.02 -7.09 -1.43
C SER A 100 6.60 -6.90 -0.02
N GLN A 101 6.68 -5.65 0.40
CA GLN A 101 7.04 -5.30 1.76
C GLN A 101 5.79 -5.38 2.64
N ASN A 102 5.79 -6.23 3.65
CA ASN A 102 4.76 -6.21 4.68
C ASN A 102 4.91 -4.95 5.54
N ILE A 103 3.81 -4.21 5.68
CA ILE A 103 3.72 -3.01 6.52
C ILE A 103 2.89 -3.32 7.77
N SER A 104 1.71 -3.93 7.59
CA SER A 104 0.76 -4.33 8.63
C SER A 104 0.55 -3.28 9.74
N LYS A 105 0.55 -2.00 9.37
CA LYS A 105 0.33 -0.89 10.30
C LYS A 105 -1.14 -0.52 10.32
N ILE A 106 -1.68 -0.34 11.52
CA ILE A 106 -3.08 -0.01 11.75
C ILE A 106 -3.17 1.39 12.37
N GLN A 107 -4.09 2.21 11.88
CA GLN A 107 -4.51 3.46 12.51
C GLN A 107 -6.01 3.41 12.80
N LYS A 108 -6.44 3.99 13.93
CA LYS A 108 -7.84 4.03 14.35
C LYS A 108 -8.25 5.45 14.68
N ASP A 109 -9.34 5.90 14.10
CA ASP A 109 -9.99 7.18 14.42
C ASP A 109 -11.46 7.09 14.00
N LYS A 110 -12.34 7.86 14.65
CA LYS A 110 -13.79 7.93 14.35
C LYS A 110 -14.45 6.55 14.12
N ASN A 111 -14.05 5.56 14.91
CA ASN A 111 -14.53 4.19 14.83
C ASN A 111 -14.30 3.49 13.47
N ILE A 112 -13.31 3.93 12.72
CA ILE A 112 -12.81 3.27 11.52
C ILE A 112 -11.34 2.91 11.77
N SER A 113 -11.01 1.67 11.47
CA SER A 113 -9.65 1.17 11.47
C SER A 113 -9.17 1.07 10.03
N ILE A 114 -8.04 1.70 9.72
CA ILE A 114 -7.37 1.59 8.43
C ILE A 114 -6.07 0.82 8.64
N THR A 115 -5.86 -0.21 7.83
CA THR A 115 -4.61 -0.96 7.79
C THR A 115 -3.91 -0.67 6.47
N VAL A 116 -2.62 -0.31 6.53
CA VAL A 116 -1.73 -0.45 5.38
C VAL A 116 -1.08 -1.82 5.48
N ASP A 117 -1.49 -2.73 4.61
CA ASP A 117 -1.15 -4.15 4.67
C ASP A 117 0.24 -4.37 4.07
N ASN A 118 0.40 -4.05 2.79
CA ASN A 118 1.60 -4.31 2.00
C ASN A 118 1.91 -3.16 1.07
N VAL A 119 3.18 -3.08 0.69
CA VAL A 119 3.66 -2.19 -0.36
C VAL A 119 4.41 -2.98 -1.42
N ILE A 120 4.16 -2.68 -2.69
CA ILE A 120 4.95 -3.16 -3.83
C ILE A 120 5.52 -1.92 -4.50
N THR A 121 6.83 -1.89 -4.75
CA THR A 121 7.47 -0.66 -5.23
C THR A 121 8.74 -0.95 -6.00
N ASP A 122 9.04 -0.06 -6.94
CA ASP A 122 10.37 0.14 -7.51
C ASP A 122 10.75 1.63 -7.43
N ASP A 123 11.67 2.11 -8.27
CA ASP A 123 12.03 3.54 -8.26
C ASP A 123 11.01 4.43 -8.98
N LYS A 124 10.07 3.86 -9.74
CA LYS A 124 9.05 4.55 -10.53
C LYS A 124 7.66 4.53 -9.91
N ASP A 125 7.26 3.41 -9.33
CA ASP A 125 5.91 3.27 -8.77
C ASP A 125 5.89 2.71 -7.35
N ILE A 126 4.77 2.96 -6.68
CA ILE A 126 4.41 2.32 -5.44
C ILE A 126 2.92 1.96 -5.44
N PHE A 127 2.62 0.69 -5.17
CA PHE A 127 1.30 0.21 -4.79
C PHE A 127 1.23 0.07 -3.27
N ILE A 128 0.26 0.73 -2.66
CA ILE A 128 -0.06 0.62 -1.24
C ILE A 128 -1.37 -0.16 -1.13
N LEU A 129 -1.30 -1.38 -0.61
CA LEU A 129 -2.46 -2.21 -0.35
C LEU A 129 -3.02 -1.89 1.02
N TYR A 130 -4.32 -1.65 1.11
CA TYR A 130 -4.96 -1.25 2.35
C TYR A 130 -6.30 -1.96 2.60
N THR A 131 -6.64 -2.02 3.88
CA THR A 131 -7.93 -2.51 4.38
C THR A 131 -8.61 -1.41 5.17
N LEU A 132 -9.88 -1.12 4.86
CA LEU A 132 -10.75 -0.30 5.71
C LEU A 132 -11.68 -1.23 6.48
N ASN A 133 -11.71 -1.07 7.79
CA ASN A 133 -12.56 -1.82 8.69
C ASN A 133 -13.53 -0.86 9.39
N GLY A 134 -14.80 -1.00 9.06
CA GLY A 134 -15.92 -0.24 9.60
C GLY A 134 -16.74 -1.00 10.64
N ILE A 135 -16.21 -2.09 11.24
CA ILE A 135 -16.91 -2.90 12.28
C ILE A 135 -17.42 -2.01 13.44
N ILE A 136 -16.68 -0.96 13.77
CA ILE A 136 -16.98 -0.06 14.90
C ILE A 136 -17.82 1.16 14.43
N ALA A 137 -17.98 1.35 13.13
CA ALA A 137 -18.72 2.46 12.57
C ALA A 137 -20.24 2.24 12.73
N ASP A 138 -21.03 3.29 12.50
CA ASP A 138 -22.49 3.25 12.58
C ASP A 138 -23.06 2.00 11.85
N LYS A 139 -23.91 1.23 12.54
CA LYS A 139 -24.49 -0.04 12.04
C LYS A 139 -25.16 0.13 10.67
N ASP A 140 -25.62 1.33 10.36
CA ASP A 140 -26.32 1.65 9.11
C ASP A 140 -25.41 1.89 7.91
N ILE A 141 -24.09 1.96 8.09
CA ILE A 141 -23.13 2.13 7.00
C ILE A 141 -23.13 0.89 6.10
N LYS A 142 -23.31 1.13 4.80
CA LYS A 142 -23.47 0.07 3.79
C LYS A 142 -22.16 -0.39 3.17
N ASN A 143 -21.20 0.52 3.01
CA ASN A 143 -19.82 0.31 2.50
C ASN A 143 -19.00 1.56 2.81
N ILE A 144 -17.67 1.48 2.73
CA ILE A 144 -16.77 2.64 2.86
C ILE A 144 -15.65 2.64 1.82
N LEU A 145 -15.32 3.84 1.35
CA LEU A 145 -14.26 4.14 0.37
C LEU A 145 -13.34 5.23 0.90
N LEU A 146 -12.07 5.23 0.47
CA LEU A 146 -11.19 6.38 0.69
C LEU A 146 -11.68 7.58 -0.11
N GLU A 147 -11.79 8.73 0.52
CA GLU A 147 -12.27 9.97 -0.10
C GLU A 147 -11.14 11.02 -0.14
N LYS A 148 -10.56 11.33 1.02
CA LYS A 148 -9.57 12.39 1.18
C LYS A 148 -8.27 11.85 1.71
N PHE A 149 -7.19 12.16 1.01
CA PHE A 149 -5.85 11.70 1.35
C PHE A 149 -4.77 12.64 0.80
N SER A 150 -3.58 12.54 1.35
CA SER A 150 -2.38 13.14 0.80
C SER A 150 -1.18 12.19 0.97
N ILE A 151 -0.28 12.25 0.00
CA ILE A 151 1.01 11.56 0.04
C ILE A 151 2.09 12.64 0.03
N THR A 152 2.94 12.61 1.05
CA THR A 152 4.07 13.55 1.20
C THR A 152 5.38 12.79 1.29
N ASP A 153 6.47 13.44 0.90
CA ASP A 153 7.81 12.93 1.18
C ASP A 153 8.24 13.18 2.63
N ASN A 154 9.46 12.76 2.97
CA ASN A 154 10.05 12.94 4.29
C ASN A 154 10.33 14.39 4.69
N ASN A 155 10.29 15.33 3.75
CA ASN A 155 10.46 16.76 4.00
C ASN A 155 9.11 17.49 4.11
N GLY A 156 7.99 16.76 4.02
CA GLY A 156 6.64 17.32 4.03
C GLY A 156 6.19 17.89 2.69
N LYS A 157 6.96 17.69 1.60
CA LYS A 157 6.52 18.10 0.26
C LYS A 157 5.42 17.15 -0.21
N THR A 158 4.27 17.71 -0.57
CA THR A 158 3.18 16.96 -1.20
C THR A 158 3.62 16.41 -2.55
N LEU A 159 3.59 15.08 -2.67
CA LEU A 159 3.75 14.39 -3.95
C LEU A 159 2.44 14.48 -4.73
N LEU A 160 1.33 14.19 -4.05
CA LEU A 160 -0.02 14.21 -4.61
C LEU A 160 -1.06 14.22 -3.48
N SER A 161 -2.19 14.87 -3.72
CA SER A 161 -3.32 14.95 -2.78
C SER A 161 -4.65 14.78 -3.50
N SER A 162 -5.67 14.28 -2.80
CA SER A 162 -7.05 14.30 -3.29
C SER A 162 -7.49 15.72 -3.68
N ASN A 163 -6.93 16.78 -3.10
CA ASN A 163 -7.26 18.15 -3.52
C ASN A 163 -6.80 18.49 -4.96
N ASP A 164 -5.92 17.68 -5.55
CA ASP A 164 -5.50 17.80 -6.95
C ASP A 164 -6.59 17.33 -7.94
N PHE A 165 -7.80 17.00 -7.46
CA PHE A 165 -8.96 16.77 -8.32
C PHE A 165 -9.21 17.99 -9.20
N ARG A 166 -9.04 17.82 -10.52
CA ARG A 166 -9.45 18.81 -11.51
C ARG A 166 -10.97 19.07 -11.53
N SER A 167 -11.78 18.28 -10.80
CA SER A 167 -13.21 18.49 -10.59
C SER A 167 -13.55 18.57 -9.08
N GLN A 168 -13.59 19.78 -8.52
CA GLN A 168 -13.77 20.05 -7.09
C GLN A 168 -15.21 19.90 -6.54
N ILE A 169 -15.99 18.88 -6.95
CA ILE A 169 -17.29 18.65 -6.31
C ILE A 169 -17.38 17.17 -5.98
N LEU A 170 -17.22 16.82 -4.70
CA LEU A 170 -17.48 15.47 -4.19
C LEU A 170 -19.00 15.29 -3.91
N PRO A 171 -19.58 14.10 -4.18
CA PRO A 171 -18.90 12.99 -4.83
C PRO A 171 -18.54 13.43 -6.24
N PRO A 172 -17.34 13.05 -6.74
CA PRO A 172 -16.79 13.64 -7.95
C PRO A 172 -17.89 13.56 -9.01
N LYS A 173 -18.26 14.69 -9.62
CA LYS A 173 -19.06 14.68 -10.85
C LYS A 173 -18.19 14.01 -11.92
N LEU A 174 -18.02 12.69 -11.81
CA LEU A 174 -17.26 11.86 -12.70
C LEU A 174 -18.03 11.85 -14.01
N ASN A 175 -17.32 12.21 -15.05
CA ASN A 175 -17.84 12.48 -16.38
C ASN A 175 -18.31 11.14 -17.01
N ASN A 176 -19.52 10.68 -16.70
CA ASN A 176 -20.21 9.53 -17.30
C ASN A 176 -19.38 8.22 -17.44
N LYS A 177 -18.48 7.92 -16.50
CA LYS A 177 -17.72 6.66 -16.53
C LYS A 177 -18.09 5.76 -15.35
N ASN A 178 -18.48 4.52 -15.66
CA ASN A 178 -18.72 3.45 -14.71
C ASN A 178 -17.38 2.83 -14.30
N GLU A 179 -16.59 3.55 -13.50
CA GLU A 179 -15.26 3.10 -13.07
C GLU A 179 -15.22 2.85 -11.55
N ASP A 180 -14.62 1.71 -11.14
CA ASP A 180 -14.39 1.30 -9.73
C ASP A 180 -13.13 1.93 -9.13
N SER A 181 -12.60 2.98 -9.77
CA SER A 181 -11.35 3.63 -9.39
C SER A 181 -11.42 5.16 -9.49
N LEU A 182 -10.60 5.85 -8.70
CA LEU A 182 -10.32 7.27 -8.80
C LEU A 182 -8.94 7.48 -9.41
N ALA A 183 -8.87 8.24 -10.51
CA ALA A 183 -7.60 8.64 -11.10
C ALA A 183 -7.36 10.14 -10.94
N LEU A 184 -6.17 10.51 -10.46
CA LEU A 184 -5.73 11.89 -10.36
C LEU A 184 -4.27 12.04 -10.81
N SER A 185 -3.90 13.24 -11.22
CA SER A 185 -2.54 13.52 -11.68
C SER A 185 -2.18 14.98 -11.54
N ASN A 186 -0.92 15.23 -11.24
CA ASN A 186 -0.28 16.53 -11.39
C ASN A 186 0.85 16.42 -12.43
N THR A 187 1.75 17.40 -12.48
CA THR A 187 2.86 17.43 -13.44
C THR A 187 3.90 16.33 -13.23
N ASN A 188 4.02 15.81 -12.01
CA ASN A 188 5.10 14.95 -11.55
C ASN A 188 4.64 13.54 -11.19
N TYR A 189 3.38 13.39 -10.78
CA TYR A 189 2.83 12.13 -10.30
C TYR A 189 1.42 11.91 -10.81
N LYS A 190 1.08 10.64 -10.96
CA LYS A 190 -0.28 10.14 -11.16
C LYS A 190 -0.61 9.24 -9.97
N CYS A 191 -1.86 9.25 -9.54
CA CYS A 191 -2.34 8.32 -8.54
C CYS A 191 -3.65 7.68 -8.97
N ILE A 192 -3.78 6.39 -8.71
CA ILE A 192 -5.00 5.65 -8.91
C ILE A 192 -5.38 4.98 -7.60
N ILE A 193 -6.61 5.21 -7.16
CA ILE A 193 -7.18 4.52 -6.01
C ILE A 193 -8.22 3.56 -6.55
N SER A 194 -8.07 2.29 -6.21
CA SER A 194 -9.03 1.26 -6.57
C SER A 194 -9.64 0.70 -5.29
N SER A 195 -10.95 0.53 -5.31
CA SER A 195 -11.68 -0.18 -4.26
C SER A 195 -12.17 -1.51 -4.78
N LEU A 196 -11.88 -2.56 -4.04
CA LEU A 196 -12.10 -3.93 -4.48
C LEU A 196 -13.42 -4.44 -3.92
N GLY A 197 -14.37 -4.64 -4.82
CA GLY A 197 -15.78 -4.89 -4.53
C GLY A 197 -16.01 -6.03 -3.55
N ASN A 198 -16.57 -5.67 -2.40
CA ASN A 198 -17.53 -6.51 -1.71
C ASN A 198 -18.92 -6.05 -2.17
N SER A 199 -19.81 -6.99 -2.51
CA SER A 199 -21.24 -6.68 -2.60
C SER A 199 -21.69 -6.04 -1.27
N ILE A 200 -22.76 -5.25 -1.28
CA ILE A 200 -23.36 -4.75 -0.02
C ILE A 200 -23.62 -5.90 0.96
N GLU A 201 -23.94 -7.08 0.43
CA GLU A 201 -24.11 -8.31 1.20
C GLU A 201 -22.82 -8.74 1.90
N ASN A 202 -21.69 -8.83 1.18
CA ASN A 202 -20.38 -9.19 1.75
C ASN A 202 -19.88 -8.18 2.79
N TYR A 203 -20.08 -6.87 2.55
CA TYR A 203 -19.73 -5.86 3.55
C TYR A 203 -20.64 -5.93 4.77
N SER A 204 -21.92 -6.27 4.61
CA SER A 204 -22.82 -6.39 5.76
C SER A 204 -22.39 -7.49 6.73
N GLN A 205 -21.73 -8.55 6.22
CA GLN A 205 -21.18 -9.66 6.99
C GLN A 205 -19.82 -9.32 7.63
N ASN A 206 -18.88 -8.78 6.86
CA ASN A 206 -17.48 -8.66 7.30
C ASN A 206 -17.05 -7.23 7.68
N LYS A 207 -17.86 -6.22 7.30
CA LYS A 207 -17.64 -4.78 7.53
C LYS A 207 -16.24 -4.29 7.11
N LYS A 208 -15.68 -4.93 6.07
CA LYS A 208 -14.35 -4.65 5.52
C LYS A 208 -14.42 -4.34 4.04
N THR A 209 -13.57 -3.40 3.64
CA THR A 209 -13.26 -3.13 2.25
C THR A 209 -11.76 -3.18 2.03
N PHE A 210 -11.36 -3.56 0.83
CA PHE A 210 -9.97 -3.60 0.40
C PHE A 210 -9.76 -2.62 -0.72
N GLY A 211 -8.53 -2.13 -0.86
CA GLY A 211 -8.17 -1.28 -1.96
C GLY A 211 -6.68 -1.20 -2.19
N SER A 212 -6.34 -0.52 -3.26
CA SER A 212 -4.97 -0.16 -3.59
C SER A 212 -4.88 1.33 -3.89
N ILE A 213 -3.77 1.93 -3.47
CA ILE A 213 -3.34 3.25 -3.94
C ILE A 213 -2.08 3.01 -4.77
N GLU A 214 -2.15 3.23 -6.07
CA GLU A 214 -1.00 3.26 -6.95
C GLU A 214 -0.54 4.71 -7.11
N LEU A 215 0.71 5.02 -6.79
CA LEU A 215 1.34 6.29 -7.11
C LEU A 215 2.45 6.03 -8.13
N ILE A 216 2.30 6.62 -9.32
CA ILE A 216 3.22 6.51 -10.45
C ILE A 216 3.99 7.83 -10.59
N SER A 217 5.32 7.74 -10.68
CA SER A 217 6.13 8.89 -11.05
C SER A 217 6.08 9.14 -12.56
N ILE A 218 5.93 10.39 -12.96
CA ILE A 218 5.90 10.81 -14.36
C ILE A 218 7.23 11.51 -14.68
N ARG A 219 7.72 11.35 -15.91
CA ARG A 219 8.99 11.93 -16.40
C ARG A 219 10.18 11.37 -15.60
N ASP A 220 11.15 12.23 -15.27
CA ASP A 220 12.38 11.87 -14.55
C ASP A 220 12.23 11.85 -13.03
N MET A 221 10.99 11.92 -12.52
CA MET A 221 10.72 11.79 -11.10
C MET A 221 10.96 10.34 -10.62
N LYS A 222 11.10 10.21 -9.30
CA LYS A 222 11.24 8.94 -8.58
C LYS A 222 10.36 8.93 -7.35
N ILE A 223 9.93 7.76 -6.93
CA ILE A 223 9.28 7.58 -5.63
C ILE A 223 10.32 7.83 -4.52
N PRO A 224 10.03 8.64 -3.48
CA PRO A 224 10.94 8.83 -2.35
C PRO A 224 11.16 7.57 -1.52
N ASP A 225 12.24 7.47 -0.73
CA ASP A 225 12.52 6.31 0.13
C ASP A 225 11.56 6.20 1.33
N LYS A 226 10.96 7.32 1.70
CA LYS A 226 9.99 7.43 2.78
C LYS A 226 8.86 8.31 2.31
N ILE A 227 7.64 7.84 2.52
CA ILE A 227 6.43 8.60 2.26
C ILE A 227 5.58 8.62 3.53
N ASN A 228 4.80 9.68 3.68
CA ASN A 228 3.72 9.72 4.66
C ASN A 228 2.40 9.74 3.90
N LEU A 229 1.57 8.72 4.15
CA LEU A 229 0.18 8.66 3.71
C LEU A 229 -0.70 9.19 4.84
N THR A 230 -1.38 10.30 4.60
CA THR A 230 -2.39 10.85 5.50
C THR A 230 -3.74 10.66 4.84
N ILE A 231 -4.66 9.99 5.52
CA ILE A 231 -6.06 9.88 5.12
C ILE A 231 -6.86 10.75 6.07
N SER A 232 -7.72 11.60 5.52
CA SER A 232 -8.51 12.57 6.28
C SER A 232 -10.02 12.44 6.08
N GLY A 233 -10.45 11.56 5.16
CA GLY A 233 -11.86 11.35 4.87
C GLY A 233 -12.12 10.00 4.24
N VAL A 234 -13.18 9.34 4.71
CA VAL A 234 -13.79 8.20 4.04
C VAL A 234 -15.26 8.51 3.77
N THR A 235 -15.80 7.93 2.72
CA THR A 235 -17.19 8.13 2.30
C THR A 235 -17.92 6.81 2.16
N GLU A 236 -19.21 6.82 2.45
CA GLU A 236 -20.09 5.69 2.19
C GLU A 236 -20.35 5.55 0.68
N ALA A 237 -20.52 4.32 0.19
CA ALA A 237 -20.69 4.08 -1.24
C ALA A 237 -21.69 2.96 -1.57
N TYR A 238 -22.17 2.95 -2.82
CA TYR A 238 -22.92 1.83 -3.38
C TYR A 238 -21.97 0.91 -4.14
N ASN A 239 -21.98 -0.39 -3.80
CA ASN A 239 -21.14 -1.42 -4.46
C ASN A 239 -19.66 -1.02 -4.64
N MET A 240 -19.10 -0.21 -3.73
CA MET A 240 -17.70 0.24 -3.75
C MET A 240 -17.26 0.90 -5.07
N SER A 241 -18.16 1.65 -5.71
CA SER A 241 -17.85 2.40 -6.92
C SER A 241 -17.84 3.90 -6.64
N TYR A 242 -16.88 4.60 -7.25
CA TYR A 242 -16.79 6.06 -7.21
C TYR A 242 -17.70 6.75 -8.23
N SER A 243 -18.39 5.98 -9.09
CA SER A 243 -19.19 6.50 -10.22
C SER A 243 -20.41 7.32 -9.78
N LYS A 244 -20.80 8.27 -10.64
CA LYS A 244 -22.05 9.03 -10.48
C LYS A 244 -23.28 8.12 -10.46
N GLU A 245 -23.25 7.05 -11.27
CA GLU A 245 -24.33 6.05 -11.28
C GLU A 245 -24.44 5.36 -9.92
N ALA A 246 -23.32 4.91 -9.34
CA ALA A 246 -23.32 4.29 -8.01
C ALA A 246 -23.83 5.25 -6.93
N TYR A 247 -23.46 6.52 -6.97
CA TYR A 247 -24.01 7.53 -6.08
C TYR A 247 -25.53 7.69 -6.24
N ASN A 248 -26.04 7.84 -7.47
CA ASN A 248 -27.47 7.94 -7.73
C ASN A 248 -28.23 6.67 -7.29
N ASN A 249 -27.62 5.50 -7.48
CA ASN A 249 -28.17 4.23 -7.04
C ASN A 249 -28.20 4.15 -5.50
N PHE A 250 -27.20 4.71 -4.81
CA PHE A 250 -27.21 4.83 -3.36
C PHE A 250 -28.41 5.65 -2.88
N THR A 251 -28.55 6.87 -3.41
CA THR A 251 -29.58 7.82 -2.97
C THR A 251 -30.97 7.30 -3.29
N SER A 252 -31.17 6.71 -4.47
CA SER A 252 -32.43 6.07 -4.86
C SER A 252 -32.78 4.88 -3.96
N LYS A 253 -31.81 4.02 -3.62
CA LYS A 253 -32.07 2.80 -2.84
C LYS A 253 -32.30 3.07 -1.36
N PHE A 254 -31.54 3.99 -0.77
CA PHE A 254 -31.56 4.26 0.68
C PHE A 254 -32.33 5.53 1.05
N ASN A 255 -32.82 6.28 0.07
CA ASN A 255 -33.54 7.55 0.25
C ASN A 255 -32.80 8.55 1.15
N ARG A 256 -31.46 8.58 1.04
CA ARG A 256 -30.57 9.50 1.74
C ARG A 256 -29.23 9.62 1.03
N GLU A 257 -28.51 10.68 1.36
CA GLU A 257 -27.13 10.87 0.94
C GLU A 257 -26.16 9.89 1.62
N PRO A 258 -25.06 9.48 0.95
CA PRO A 258 -23.99 8.74 1.58
C PRO A 258 -23.33 9.55 2.71
N LYS A 259 -23.00 8.87 3.81
CA LYS A 259 -22.32 9.50 4.95
C LYS A 259 -20.85 9.77 4.64
N ASN A 260 -20.36 10.95 5.01
CA ASN A 260 -18.94 11.29 4.98
C ASN A 260 -18.38 11.30 6.39
N ILE A 261 -17.19 10.71 6.58
CA ILE A 261 -16.56 10.58 7.89
C ILE A 261 -15.15 11.18 7.79
N SER A 262 -14.99 12.36 8.38
CA SER A 262 -13.70 13.04 8.51
C SER A 262 -12.96 12.51 9.73
N GLY A 263 -11.72 12.07 9.53
CA GLY A 263 -10.84 11.57 10.58
C GLY A 263 -9.38 11.91 10.28
N ASN A 264 -8.46 11.26 10.99
CA ASN A 264 -7.03 11.46 10.81
C ASN A 264 -6.25 10.15 10.99
N TRP A 265 -5.89 9.51 9.87
CA TRP A 265 -5.09 8.29 9.86
C TRP A 265 -3.76 8.57 9.17
N ASN A 266 -2.65 8.44 9.90
CA ASN A 266 -1.30 8.76 9.41
C ASN A 266 -0.40 7.53 9.38
N PHE A 267 0.22 7.29 8.23
CA PHE A 267 1.12 6.18 8.01
C PHE A 267 2.47 6.67 7.50
N ALA A 268 3.49 6.59 8.35
CA ALA A 268 4.88 6.73 7.93
C ALA A 268 5.35 5.39 7.34
N ILE A 269 5.58 5.38 6.03
CA ILE A 269 5.97 4.21 5.25
C ILE A 269 7.42 4.40 4.81
N LYS A 270 8.31 3.52 5.28
CA LYS A 270 9.70 3.45 4.86
C LYS A 270 9.82 2.30 3.87
N LEU A 271 10.23 2.60 2.64
CA LEU A 271 10.32 1.62 1.58
C LEU A 271 11.61 0.80 1.69
N ASP A 272 11.50 -0.50 1.40
CA ASP A 272 12.66 -1.40 1.31
C ASP A 272 13.56 -0.98 0.14
N LYS A 273 14.82 -0.69 0.45
CA LYS A 273 15.82 -0.28 -0.54
C LYS A 273 16.07 -1.36 -1.58
N ASN A 274 16.00 -2.64 -1.20
CA ASN A 274 16.24 -3.75 -2.11
C ASN A 274 15.16 -3.81 -3.18
N LEU A 275 13.88 -3.67 -2.79
CA LEU A 275 12.75 -3.61 -3.73
C LEU A 275 12.89 -2.39 -4.67
N LYS A 276 13.21 -1.22 -4.12
CA LYS A 276 13.42 0.01 -4.91
C LYS A 276 14.63 -0.02 -5.86
N SER A 277 15.66 -0.78 -5.52
CA SER A 277 16.91 -0.84 -6.30
C SER A 277 16.87 -1.83 -7.45
N GLN A 278 15.74 -2.55 -7.63
CA GLN A 278 15.58 -3.48 -8.73
C GLN A 278 15.66 -2.73 -10.06
N LYS A 279 16.65 -3.09 -10.87
CA LYS A 279 16.84 -2.49 -12.18
C LYS A 279 15.87 -3.09 -13.19
N PRO A 280 15.33 -2.29 -14.11
CA PRO A 280 14.54 -2.82 -15.20
C PRO A 280 15.39 -3.66 -16.15
N GLU A 281 14.77 -4.64 -16.83
CA GLU A 281 15.35 -5.17 -18.06
C GLU A 281 15.17 -4.12 -19.15
N GLU A 282 16.26 -3.75 -19.86
CA GLU A 282 16.23 -2.69 -20.86
C GLU A 282 16.57 -3.21 -22.26
N TYR A 283 15.79 -2.78 -23.25
CA TYR A 283 16.03 -3.04 -24.67
C TYR A 283 15.86 -1.74 -25.45
N ASN A 284 16.80 -1.41 -26.33
CA ASN A 284 16.82 -0.10 -26.99
C ASN A 284 17.00 -0.22 -28.50
N ASN A 285 16.44 0.75 -29.22
CA ASN A 285 16.61 0.92 -30.66
C ASN A 285 16.31 -0.33 -31.50
N ILE A 286 15.16 -0.97 -31.27
CA ILE A 286 14.72 -2.13 -32.09
C ILE A 286 13.92 -1.60 -33.29
N PRO A 287 14.46 -1.65 -34.53
CA PRO A 287 13.73 -1.22 -35.70
C PRO A 287 12.68 -2.26 -36.09
N PHE A 288 11.54 -1.80 -36.61
CA PHE A 288 10.53 -2.68 -37.20
C PHE A 288 9.69 -1.92 -38.23
N SER A 289 9.01 -2.64 -39.11
CA SER A 289 8.18 -2.06 -40.16
C SER A 289 6.82 -2.73 -40.20
N ILE A 290 5.75 -1.93 -40.32
CA ILE A 290 4.36 -2.42 -40.41
C ILE A 290 3.63 -1.53 -41.39
N ASN A 291 2.86 -2.12 -42.31
CA ASN A 291 2.05 -1.38 -43.28
C ASN A 291 2.85 -0.26 -43.96
N ASN A 292 4.02 -0.61 -44.50
CA ASN A 292 4.93 0.32 -45.20
C ASN A 292 5.42 1.52 -44.37
N THR A 293 5.30 1.46 -43.05
CA THR A 293 5.81 2.48 -42.13
C THR A 293 6.94 1.91 -41.30
N ASN A 294 8.05 2.65 -41.23
CA ASN A 294 9.19 2.28 -40.40
C ASN A 294 9.03 2.88 -39.00
N PHE A 295 9.24 2.07 -37.98
CA PHE A 295 9.15 2.44 -36.58
C PHE A 295 10.44 2.05 -35.86
N THR A 296 10.60 2.52 -34.63
CA THR A 296 11.65 2.05 -33.74
C THR A 296 11.11 1.96 -32.33
N LEU A 297 11.28 0.81 -31.67
CA LEU A 297 11.17 0.75 -30.21
C LEU A 297 12.43 1.43 -29.65
N LYS A 298 12.31 2.73 -29.33
CA LYS A 298 13.44 3.54 -28.85
C LYS A 298 13.96 3.01 -27.54
N SER A 299 13.03 2.70 -26.63
CA SER A 299 13.33 2.07 -25.36
C SER A 299 12.18 1.18 -24.91
N VAL A 300 12.50 0.03 -24.36
CA VAL A 300 11.63 -0.86 -23.60
C VAL A 300 12.28 -1.04 -22.24
N LYS A 301 11.55 -0.73 -21.17
CA LYS A 301 12.00 -0.91 -19.80
C LYS A 301 10.97 -1.74 -19.04
N ILE A 302 11.36 -2.95 -18.65
CA ILE A 302 10.51 -3.87 -17.91
C ILE A 302 10.86 -3.70 -16.44
N TYR A 303 10.04 -2.99 -15.69
CA TYR A 303 10.18 -2.81 -14.24
C TYR A 303 9.36 -3.86 -13.48
N PRO A 304 9.64 -4.08 -12.19
CA PRO A 304 8.75 -4.85 -11.30
C PRO A 304 7.28 -4.47 -11.36
N THR A 305 6.95 -3.16 -11.38
CA THR A 305 5.56 -2.71 -11.31
C THR A 305 4.88 -2.60 -12.67
N HIS A 306 5.60 -2.24 -13.72
CA HIS A 306 5.05 -2.01 -15.07
C HIS A 306 6.10 -2.19 -16.16
N THR A 307 5.70 -2.11 -17.43
CA THR A 307 6.61 -2.04 -18.58
C THR A 307 6.42 -0.75 -19.35
N GLU A 308 7.46 0.08 -19.46
CA GLU A 308 7.47 1.28 -20.31
C GLU A 308 7.98 0.94 -21.72
N ILE A 309 7.28 1.41 -22.75
CA ILE A 309 7.72 1.29 -24.14
C ILE A 309 7.59 2.65 -24.83
N ARG A 310 8.71 3.17 -25.34
CA ARG A 310 8.75 4.33 -26.23
C ARG A 310 8.83 3.86 -27.68
N VAL A 311 7.80 4.14 -28.46
CA VAL A 311 7.77 3.81 -29.90
C VAL A 311 7.88 5.09 -30.72
N GLN A 312 8.99 5.24 -31.45
CA GLN A 312 9.15 6.31 -32.43
C GLN A 312 8.29 6.00 -33.67
N LEU A 313 7.37 6.90 -33.97
CA LEU A 313 6.44 6.79 -35.08
C LEU A 313 7.04 7.35 -36.38
N GLY A 314 6.94 6.60 -37.47
CA GLY A 314 7.43 7.02 -38.77
C GLY A 314 6.36 7.50 -39.74
N LYS A 315 6.82 7.89 -40.93
CA LYS A 315 5.99 8.16 -42.10
C LYS A 315 5.83 6.90 -42.93
N ASN A 316 4.64 6.70 -43.49
CA ASN A 316 4.43 5.64 -44.45
C ASN A 316 5.21 5.96 -45.74
N SER A 317 5.85 4.95 -46.31
CA SER A 317 6.75 5.12 -47.46
C SER A 317 6.01 5.25 -48.79
N ILE A 318 4.79 4.71 -48.87
CA ILE A 318 3.92 4.80 -50.05
C ILE A 318 3.08 6.07 -49.94
N ASP A 319 2.42 6.21 -48.80
CA ASP A 319 1.59 7.35 -48.47
C ASP A 319 2.34 8.20 -47.44
N LYS A 320 2.85 9.36 -47.82
CA LYS A 320 3.78 10.14 -46.98
C LYS A 320 3.16 10.68 -45.67
N TYR A 321 1.93 10.29 -45.32
CA TYR A 321 1.30 10.62 -44.05
C TYR A 321 2.06 10.05 -42.85
N GLN A 322 2.12 10.89 -41.83
CA GLN A 322 2.72 10.57 -40.54
C GLN A 322 1.78 9.65 -39.75
N CYS A 323 2.33 8.56 -39.22
CA CYS A 323 1.63 7.77 -38.21
C CYS A 323 1.57 8.58 -36.90
N SER A 324 0.38 8.69 -36.32
CA SER A 324 0.11 9.52 -35.14
C SER A 324 -0.13 8.71 -33.87
N SER A 325 -0.49 7.43 -33.96
CA SER A 325 -0.68 6.53 -32.82
C SER A 325 -0.72 5.05 -33.23
N ILE A 326 -0.45 4.15 -32.28
CA ILE A 326 -0.66 2.70 -32.39
C ILE A 326 -1.79 2.26 -31.46
N GLY A 327 -2.92 1.84 -32.04
CA GLY A 327 -4.16 1.55 -31.31
C GLY A 327 -4.93 2.80 -30.85
N ARG A 328 -6.25 2.64 -30.69
CA ARG A 328 -7.17 3.65 -30.18
C ARG A 328 -8.38 2.96 -29.54
N ILE A 329 -8.94 3.56 -28.49
CA ILE A 329 -10.24 3.16 -27.93
C ILE A 329 -11.34 3.84 -28.75
N ILE A 330 -12.26 3.06 -29.31
CA ILE A 330 -13.39 3.55 -30.10
C ILE A 330 -14.67 2.99 -29.49
N GLY A 331 -15.57 3.86 -29.02
CA GLY A 331 -16.84 3.42 -28.41
C GLY A 331 -16.69 2.51 -27.19
N GLY A 332 -15.55 2.56 -26.50
CA GLY A 332 -15.23 1.66 -25.37
C GLY A 332 -14.60 0.32 -25.78
N ASP A 333 -14.45 0.04 -27.08
CA ASP A 333 -13.74 -1.16 -27.56
C ASP A 333 -12.23 -1.02 -27.34
N THR A 334 -11.67 -1.92 -26.53
CA THR A 334 -10.24 -2.00 -26.21
C THR A 334 -9.52 -3.09 -27.01
N SER A 335 -10.22 -3.85 -27.86
CA SER A 335 -9.66 -4.98 -28.63
C SER A 335 -8.55 -4.56 -29.60
N LYS A 336 -8.54 -3.29 -30.00
CA LYS A 336 -7.56 -2.71 -30.93
C LYS A 336 -6.31 -2.14 -30.25
N LEU A 337 -6.28 -2.10 -28.92
CA LEU A 337 -5.11 -1.64 -28.19
C LEU A 337 -3.94 -2.60 -28.35
N PRO A 338 -2.70 -2.09 -28.34
CA PRO A 338 -1.52 -2.95 -28.31
C PRO A 338 -1.44 -3.71 -26.97
N TYR A 339 -0.71 -4.81 -26.96
CA TYR A 339 -0.46 -5.63 -25.77
C TYR A 339 0.88 -6.36 -25.88
N LEU A 340 1.41 -6.87 -24.77
CA LEU A 340 2.58 -7.76 -24.80
C LEU A 340 2.15 -9.21 -24.68
N THR A 341 2.95 -10.12 -25.26
CA THR A 341 2.76 -11.56 -25.11
C THR A 341 4.07 -12.31 -25.06
N ASP A 342 4.12 -13.38 -24.27
CA ASP A 342 5.30 -14.23 -24.09
C ASP A 342 5.17 -15.61 -24.76
N GLU A 343 6.21 -16.44 -24.66
CA GLU A 343 6.20 -17.80 -25.21
C GLU A 343 5.23 -18.76 -24.51
N LYS A 344 4.73 -18.41 -23.32
CA LYS A 344 3.81 -19.23 -22.53
C LYS A 344 2.34 -18.89 -22.85
N GLY A 345 2.10 -17.92 -23.73
CA GLY A 345 0.76 -17.47 -24.11
C GLY A 345 0.15 -16.46 -23.14
N ASN A 346 0.92 -15.95 -22.17
CA ASN A 346 0.41 -14.88 -21.32
C ASN A 346 0.23 -13.60 -22.13
N LYS A 347 -0.78 -12.83 -21.76
CA LYS A 347 -1.09 -11.52 -22.33
C LYS A 347 -1.02 -10.45 -21.24
N TYR A 348 -0.19 -9.45 -21.49
CA TYR A 348 0.04 -8.28 -20.64
C TYR A 348 -0.59 -7.06 -21.31
N SER A 349 -1.61 -6.51 -20.70
CA SER A 349 -2.45 -5.48 -21.28
C SER A 349 -1.78 -4.11 -21.17
N ILE A 350 -2.15 -3.20 -22.06
CA ILE A 350 -1.78 -1.79 -21.91
C ILE A 350 -2.54 -1.21 -20.70
N SER A 351 -1.85 -0.44 -19.85
CA SER A 351 -2.52 0.30 -18.77
C SER A 351 -3.41 1.38 -19.39
N GLY A 352 -4.60 1.62 -18.81
CA GLY A 352 -5.65 2.48 -19.39
C GLY A 352 -5.28 3.95 -19.66
N ASN A 353 -4.03 4.34 -19.42
CA ASN A 353 -3.51 5.70 -19.46
C ASN A 353 -2.37 5.91 -20.47
N ALA A 354 -2.04 4.89 -21.25
CA ALA A 354 -0.80 4.83 -22.02
C ALA A 354 -0.88 5.43 -23.43
N LEU A 355 -2.02 5.91 -23.90
CA LEU A 355 -2.08 6.63 -25.20
C LEU A 355 -1.78 8.11 -24.98
N VAL A 356 -0.51 8.41 -24.67
CA VAL A 356 0.01 9.77 -24.52
C VAL A 356 0.13 10.42 -25.90
N ARG A 357 -0.03 11.76 -25.97
CA ARG A 357 0.36 12.53 -27.16
C ARG A 357 1.82 12.27 -27.48
N MET A 358 2.11 12.25 -28.78
CA MET A 358 3.46 12.12 -29.29
C MET A 358 4.40 13.17 -28.67
N ASP A 359 5.58 12.76 -28.21
CA ASP A 359 6.60 13.67 -27.69
C ASP A 359 7.39 14.36 -28.81
N SER A 360 8.35 15.21 -28.42
CA SER A 360 9.19 15.97 -29.36
C SER A 360 10.08 15.11 -30.26
N GLU A 361 10.30 13.84 -29.93
CA GLU A 361 11.06 12.88 -30.75
C GLU A 361 10.16 12.05 -31.68
N ASN A 362 8.88 12.43 -31.80
CA ASN A 362 7.84 11.67 -32.45
C ASN A 362 7.58 10.30 -31.81
N CYS A 363 7.78 10.16 -30.49
CA CYS A 363 7.53 8.91 -29.78
C CYS A 363 6.17 8.91 -29.07
N VAL A 364 5.48 7.78 -29.12
CA VAL A 364 4.38 7.47 -28.19
C VAL A 364 4.94 6.67 -27.02
N ASN A 365 4.59 7.10 -25.81
CA ASN A 365 5.05 6.50 -24.56
C ASN A 365 3.93 5.64 -24.00
N LEU A 366 4.10 4.33 -24.06
CA LEU A 366 3.13 3.34 -23.64
C LEU A 366 3.56 2.69 -22.31
N SER A 367 2.60 2.32 -21.47
CA SER A 367 2.83 1.57 -20.23
C SER A 367 1.95 0.32 -20.23
N PHE A 368 2.52 -0.84 -19.90
CA PHE A 368 1.87 -2.16 -19.90
C PHE A 368 2.00 -2.84 -18.55
N GLU A 369 1.15 -3.86 -18.32
CA GLU A 369 1.42 -4.88 -17.30
C GLU A 369 2.82 -5.50 -17.55
N SER A 370 3.48 -5.90 -16.47
CA SER A 370 4.87 -6.29 -16.41
C SER A 370 5.06 -7.81 -16.39
N PRO A 371 5.83 -8.35 -17.34
CA PRO A 371 6.27 -9.74 -17.29
C PRO A 371 7.48 -9.98 -16.37
N TYR A 372 8.00 -8.98 -15.65
CA TYR A 372 9.31 -9.02 -14.97
C TYR A 372 9.52 -10.30 -14.14
N PHE A 373 8.48 -10.74 -13.42
CA PHE A 373 8.55 -11.87 -12.52
C PHE A 373 8.19 -13.23 -13.14
N ASN A 374 7.80 -13.27 -14.43
CA ASN A 374 7.28 -14.49 -15.06
C ASN A 374 8.36 -15.40 -15.67
N LYS A 375 9.65 -15.08 -15.47
CA LYS A 375 10.80 -15.86 -15.97
C LYS A 375 10.60 -16.30 -17.43
N ILE A 376 10.47 -15.30 -18.31
CA ILE A 376 10.20 -15.49 -19.73
C ILE A 376 11.47 -15.34 -20.57
N ASN A 377 11.55 -16.12 -21.65
CA ASN A 377 12.65 -16.09 -22.60
C ASN A 377 12.32 -15.31 -23.88
N LYS A 378 11.04 -15.11 -24.20
CA LYS A 378 10.61 -14.36 -25.37
C LYS A 378 9.50 -13.40 -25.00
N LEU A 379 9.61 -12.16 -25.49
CA LEU A 379 8.57 -11.15 -25.30
C LEU A 379 8.32 -10.45 -26.62
N HIS A 380 7.05 -10.27 -26.96
CA HIS A 380 6.64 -9.58 -28.16
C HIS A 380 5.65 -8.46 -27.83
N LEU A 381 5.84 -7.30 -28.45
CA LEU A 381 4.78 -6.29 -28.59
C LEU A 381 3.86 -6.70 -29.73
N VAL A 382 2.55 -6.66 -29.51
CA VAL A 382 1.54 -6.92 -30.54
C VAL A 382 0.82 -5.63 -30.87
N ILE A 383 0.83 -5.26 -32.15
CA ILE A 383 0.12 -4.09 -32.66
C ILE A 383 -1.00 -4.55 -33.60
N ASN A 384 -2.21 -4.02 -33.36
CA ASN A 384 -3.44 -4.42 -34.06
C ASN A 384 -4.01 -3.30 -34.95
N GLN A 385 -3.56 -2.06 -34.76
CA GLN A 385 -4.10 -0.90 -35.45
C GLN A 385 -3.07 0.23 -35.51
N LEU A 386 -3.02 0.92 -36.63
CA LEU A 386 -2.24 2.14 -36.84
C LEU A 386 -3.19 3.31 -37.11
N ASN A 387 -2.84 4.51 -36.67
CA ASN A 387 -3.60 5.73 -36.94
C ASN A 387 -2.73 6.69 -37.74
N TYR A 388 -3.27 7.26 -38.81
CA TYR A 388 -2.60 8.23 -39.66
C TYR A 388 -3.37 9.56 -39.64
N SER A 389 -2.68 10.66 -39.87
CA SER A 389 -3.26 12.00 -39.76
C SER A 389 -4.11 12.45 -40.96
N ASN A 390 -4.45 11.59 -41.93
CA ASN A 390 -5.27 12.00 -43.07
C ASN A 390 -6.15 10.87 -43.67
N GLY A 391 -7.40 11.20 -44.01
CA GLY A 391 -8.32 10.38 -44.83
C GLY A 391 -9.13 9.32 -44.08
N GLU A 392 -8.45 8.35 -43.45
CA GLU A 392 -9.07 7.31 -42.62
C GLU A 392 -8.59 7.47 -41.17
N PRO A 393 -9.48 7.52 -40.17
CA PRO A 393 -9.07 7.80 -38.79
C PRO A 393 -8.18 6.70 -38.19
N TYR A 394 -8.21 5.49 -38.77
CA TYR A 394 -7.41 4.33 -38.37
C TYR A 394 -7.35 3.26 -39.48
N ILE A 395 -6.29 2.47 -39.48
CA ILE A 395 -6.12 1.28 -40.32
C ILE A 395 -5.97 0.07 -39.41
N ASN A 396 -6.92 -0.85 -39.50
CA ASN A 396 -6.79 -2.15 -38.84
C ASN A 396 -5.78 -3.00 -39.61
N ILE A 397 -4.88 -3.64 -38.88
CA ILE A 397 -3.87 -4.54 -39.44
C ILE A 397 -4.04 -5.93 -38.84
N ASN A 398 -3.49 -6.94 -39.51
CA ASN A 398 -3.34 -8.24 -38.87
C ASN A 398 -2.43 -8.09 -37.64
N PRO A 399 -2.76 -8.73 -36.48
CA PRO A 399 -1.95 -8.66 -35.28
C PRO A 399 -0.48 -8.97 -35.58
N THR A 400 0.36 -7.95 -35.50
CA THR A 400 1.77 -8.06 -35.87
C THR A 400 2.60 -8.15 -34.60
N LYS A 401 3.45 -9.17 -34.50
CA LYS A 401 4.33 -9.42 -33.35
C LYS A 401 5.72 -8.82 -33.60
N ILE A 402 6.14 -7.92 -32.74
CA ILE A 402 7.46 -7.28 -32.75
C ILE A 402 8.25 -7.92 -31.61
N LYS A 403 9.35 -8.59 -31.93
CA LYS A 403 10.21 -9.22 -30.93
C LYS A 403 10.95 -8.16 -30.11
N ILE A 404 10.91 -8.31 -28.79
CA ILE A 404 11.65 -7.50 -27.81
C ILE A 404 12.80 -8.33 -27.23
N LYS A 405 12.46 -9.51 -26.70
CA LYS A 405 13.37 -10.48 -26.05
C LYS A 405 13.38 -11.79 -26.84
#